data_AF-A0AAE3LZ86-F1
#
_entry.id   AF-A0AAE3LZ86-F1
#
_cell.length_a   1.000
_cell.length_b   1.000
_cell.length_c   1.000
_cell.angle_alpha   90.00
_cell.angle_beta   90.00
_cell.angle_gamma   90.00
#
_symmetry.space_group_name_H-M   'P 1'
#
loop_
_entity.id
_entity.type
_entity.pdbx_description
1 polymer ?
#
loop_
_entity_poly.entity_id
_entity_poly.type
_entity_poly.pdbx_seq_one_letter_code
_entity_poly.pdbx_strand_id
1 'polypeptide(L)'
;MIYDDTQCTLGEGALWHPGRGELFWFDILGKRLHIKGRHWQFNRCVSAAGWIDDAQLLMADSIGLHVFNLENGTSDQVAEIDAENPITRSNDGRADPWGGFWIGTMGMNAEPNAGAIYRYYRGEVRQLFADITISNAICFAPDGTHTLFTDTKTAQIMRQKLAEKDGWPVG
;
A
#
# COMPACT_ATOMS: atom_id res chain seq x y z
N MET A 1 -11.32 6.49 -24.01
CA MET A 1 -10.02 5.85 -24.31
C MET A 1 -9.64 5.04 -23.09
N ILE A 2 -9.32 3.76 -23.25
CA ILE A 2 -8.81 2.88 -22.18
C ILE A 2 -7.27 2.94 -22.25
N TYR A 3 -6.60 3.07 -21.11
CA TYR A 3 -5.13 3.22 -21.06
C TYR A 3 -4.39 1.93 -21.48
N ASP A 4 -4.86 0.79 -20.98
CA ASP A 4 -4.36 -0.57 -21.20
C ASP A 4 -5.54 -1.57 -21.11
N ASP A 5 -5.56 -2.62 -21.94
CA ASP A 5 -6.65 -3.60 -22.04
C ASP A 5 -6.41 -4.89 -21.22
N THR A 6 -5.35 -4.92 -20.42
CA THR A 6 -5.06 -6.02 -19.48
C THR A 6 -6.25 -6.26 -18.55
N GLN A 7 -6.75 -7.49 -18.54
CA GLN A 7 -7.76 -7.94 -17.59
C GLN A 7 -7.08 -8.37 -16.29
N CYS A 8 -7.40 -7.69 -15.20
CA CYS A 8 -6.97 -8.06 -13.85
C CYS A 8 -8.07 -8.83 -13.14
N THR A 9 -7.69 -9.79 -12.29
CA THR A 9 -8.64 -10.41 -11.36
C THR A 9 -9.11 -9.39 -10.33
N LEU A 10 -8.17 -8.59 -9.80
CA LEU A 10 -8.44 -7.45 -8.95
C LEU A 10 -7.43 -6.33 -9.24
N GLY A 11 -7.79 -5.43 -10.16
CA GLY A 11 -6.99 -4.26 -10.55
C GLY A 11 -7.06 -3.15 -9.51
N GLU A 12 -5.94 -2.82 -8.86
CA GLU A 12 -5.90 -1.87 -7.73
C GLU A 12 -4.55 -1.12 -7.64
N GLY A 13 -4.43 -0.20 -6.67
CA GLY A 13 -3.15 0.36 -6.24
C GLY A 13 -2.42 1.18 -7.31
N ALA A 14 -3.18 1.96 -8.09
CA ALA A 14 -2.63 2.77 -9.18
C ALA A 14 -1.63 3.83 -8.66
N LEU A 15 -0.43 3.84 -9.25
CA LEU A 15 0.67 4.73 -8.91
C LEU A 15 1.23 5.38 -10.18
N TRP A 16 1.24 6.71 -10.23
CA TRP A 16 1.97 7.45 -11.26
C TRP A 16 3.42 7.67 -10.85
N HIS A 17 4.37 7.20 -11.65
CA HIS A 17 5.79 7.43 -11.43
C HIS A 17 6.27 8.65 -12.23
N PRO A 18 6.62 9.78 -11.58
CA PRO A 18 6.92 11.03 -12.28
C PRO A 18 8.25 10.99 -13.06
N GLY A 19 9.30 10.35 -12.51
CA GLY A 19 10.60 10.27 -13.20
C GLY A 19 10.57 9.44 -14.49
N ARG A 20 9.75 8.38 -14.51
CA ARG A 20 9.56 7.48 -15.67
C ARG A 20 8.44 7.92 -16.61
N GLY A 21 7.49 8.73 -16.13
CA GLY A 21 6.27 9.05 -16.88
C GLY A 21 5.39 7.80 -17.13
N GLU A 22 5.35 6.88 -16.17
CA GLU A 22 4.67 5.58 -16.31
C GLU A 22 3.60 5.38 -15.22
N LEU A 23 2.48 4.76 -15.60
CA LEU A 23 1.47 4.28 -14.66
C LEU A 23 1.78 2.83 -14.27
N PHE A 24 1.81 2.59 -12.96
CA PHE A 24 1.87 1.28 -12.35
C PHE A 24 0.52 0.91 -11.74
N TRP A 25 0.16 -0.36 -11.74
CA TRP A 25 -1.02 -0.89 -11.05
C TRP A 25 -0.82 -2.37 -10.69
N PHE A 26 -1.61 -2.87 -9.76
CA PHE A 26 -1.54 -4.26 -9.30
C PHE A 26 -2.71 -5.08 -9.82
N ASP A 27 -2.44 -6.34 -10.16
CA ASP A 27 -3.46 -7.40 -10.05
C ASP A 27 -3.20 -8.14 -8.74
N ILE A 28 -3.91 -7.78 -7.69
CA ILE A 28 -3.61 -8.26 -6.33
C ILE A 28 -3.74 -9.78 -6.26
N LEU A 29 -4.86 -10.32 -6.76
CA LEU A 29 -5.14 -11.75 -6.74
C LEU A 29 -4.34 -12.51 -7.81
N GLY A 30 -4.00 -11.85 -8.92
CA GLY A 30 -3.05 -12.35 -9.91
C GLY A 30 -1.59 -12.31 -9.46
N LYS A 31 -1.29 -11.63 -8.34
CA LYS A 31 0.06 -11.44 -7.77
C LYS A 31 1.00 -10.76 -8.76
N ARG A 32 0.54 -9.69 -9.42
CA ARG A 32 1.31 -8.99 -10.45
C ARG A 32 1.38 -7.49 -10.19
N LEU A 33 2.53 -6.91 -10.50
CA LEU A 33 2.71 -5.48 -10.74
C LEU A 33 2.74 -5.28 -12.26
N HIS A 34 1.97 -4.33 -12.75
CA HIS A 34 1.87 -3.99 -14.16
C HIS A 34 2.38 -2.60 -14.45
N ILE A 35 2.96 -2.46 -15.64
CA ILE A 35 3.00 -1.23 -16.43
C ILE A 35 2.38 -1.53 -17.79
N LYS A 36 2.25 -0.52 -18.65
CA LYS A 36 1.72 -0.73 -19.99
C LYS A 36 2.53 -1.76 -20.77
N GLY A 37 1.88 -2.86 -21.16
CA GLY A 37 2.49 -3.95 -21.95
C GLY A 37 3.56 -4.81 -21.23
N ARG A 38 3.78 -4.63 -19.92
CA ARG A 38 4.75 -5.44 -19.15
C ARG A 38 4.25 -5.68 -17.72
N HIS A 39 4.63 -6.81 -17.13
CA HIS A 39 4.38 -7.08 -15.72
C HIS A 39 5.54 -7.82 -15.06
N TRP A 40 5.52 -7.83 -13.73
CA TRP A 40 6.33 -8.68 -12.87
C TRP A 40 5.41 -9.61 -12.08
N GLN A 41 5.79 -10.87 -11.95
CA GLN A 41 5.02 -11.91 -11.25
C GLN A 41 5.63 -12.16 -9.87
N PHE A 42 4.78 -12.22 -8.85
CA PHE A 42 5.15 -12.47 -7.46
C PHE A 42 4.52 -13.78 -6.95
N ASN A 43 5.07 -14.29 -5.84
CA ASN A 43 4.56 -15.48 -5.16
C ASN A 43 3.49 -15.14 -4.10
N ARG A 44 3.40 -13.88 -3.67
CA ARG A 44 2.45 -13.33 -2.69
C ARG A 44 1.60 -12.23 -3.32
N CYS A 45 0.47 -11.92 -2.69
CA CYS A 45 -0.34 -10.77 -3.10
C CYS A 45 0.46 -9.49 -2.82
N VAL A 46 0.60 -8.66 -3.84
CA VAL A 46 1.18 -7.32 -3.80
C VAL A 46 0.09 -6.32 -4.14
N SER A 47 0.05 -5.17 -3.47
CA SER A 47 -1.16 -4.32 -3.49
C SER A 47 -0.92 -2.82 -3.50
N ALA A 48 0.21 -2.36 -2.98
CA ALA A 48 0.54 -0.94 -2.92
C ALA A 48 2.03 -0.71 -3.15
N ALA A 49 2.37 0.46 -3.69
CA ALA A 49 3.74 0.91 -3.85
C ALA A 49 3.92 2.42 -3.65
N GLY A 50 5.13 2.80 -3.28
CA GLY A 50 5.67 4.16 -3.42
C GLY A 50 6.97 4.11 -4.21
N TRP A 51 7.26 5.11 -5.03
CA TRP A 51 8.53 5.17 -5.76
C TRP A 51 9.65 5.70 -4.86
N ILE A 52 10.85 5.12 -5.00
CA ILE A 52 12.07 5.55 -4.31
C ILE A 52 12.93 6.36 -5.29
N ASP A 53 13.17 5.77 -6.46
CA ASP A 53 13.86 6.36 -7.61
C ASP A 53 13.37 5.68 -8.92
N ASP A 54 14.00 5.99 -10.05
CA ASP A 54 13.60 5.49 -11.37
C ASP A 54 13.73 3.97 -11.56
N ALA A 55 14.46 3.28 -10.69
CA ALA A 55 14.69 1.84 -10.72
C ALA A 55 14.02 1.09 -9.57
N GLN A 56 13.66 1.77 -8.48
CA GLN A 56 13.23 1.14 -7.24
C GLN A 56 11.85 1.61 -6.74
N LEU A 57 11.04 0.65 -6.32
CA LEU A 57 9.78 0.87 -5.62
C LEU A 57 9.85 0.29 -4.20
N LEU A 58 9.26 0.99 -3.23
CA LEU A 58 8.85 0.38 -1.97
C LEU A 58 7.49 -0.29 -2.20
N MET A 59 7.41 -1.60 -2.01
CA MET A 59 6.21 -2.41 -2.27
C MET A 59 5.72 -3.12 -1.01
N ALA A 60 4.41 -3.27 -0.88
CA ALA A 60 3.79 -4.03 0.20
C ALA A 60 3.22 -5.38 -0.26
N ASP A 61 3.53 -6.44 0.48
CA ASP A 61 2.95 -7.78 0.31
C ASP A 61 2.34 -8.32 1.62
N SER A 62 1.99 -9.61 1.66
CA SER A 62 1.38 -10.23 2.84
C SER A 62 2.30 -10.38 4.06
N ILE A 63 3.59 -10.08 3.95
CA ILE A 63 4.54 -10.25 5.07
C ILE A 63 5.29 -8.96 5.41
N GLY A 64 5.20 -7.92 4.59
CA GLY A 64 5.88 -6.68 4.90
C GLY A 64 6.12 -5.75 3.71
N LEU A 65 7.15 -4.93 3.89
CA LEU A 65 7.61 -3.98 2.90
C LEU A 65 8.93 -4.43 2.28
N HIS A 66 9.04 -4.23 0.98
CA HIS A 66 10.19 -4.64 0.19
C HIS A 66 10.65 -3.52 -0.73
N VAL A 67 11.96 -3.37 -0.89
CA VAL A 67 12.54 -2.57 -1.98
C VAL A 67 12.64 -3.46 -3.21
N PHE A 68 11.83 -3.17 -4.21
CA PHE A 68 11.75 -3.90 -5.46
C PHE A 68 12.50 -3.17 -6.57
N ASN A 69 13.42 -3.86 -7.24
CA ASN A 69 14.15 -3.34 -8.38
C ASN A 69 13.46 -3.72 -9.71
N LEU A 70 13.06 -2.72 -10.48
CA LEU A 70 12.30 -2.86 -11.72
C LEU A 70 13.11 -3.49 -12.88
N GLU A 71 14.44 -3.35 -12.85
CA GLU A 71 15.32 -3.80 -13.92
C GLU A 71 15.59 -5.30 -13.83
N ASN A 72 15.96 -5.79 -12.66
CA ASN A 72 16.36 -7.19 -12.44
C ASN A 72 15.30 -8.03 -11.71
N GLY A 73 14.24 -7.42 -11.16
CA GLY A 73 13.16 -8.09 -10.45
C GLY A 73 13.53 -8.59 -9.04
N THR A 74 14.64 -8.14 -8.45
CA THR A 74 15.00 -8.51 -7.07
C THR A 74 14.17 -7.71 -6.06
N SER A 75 13.92 -8.33 -4.91
CA SER A 75 13.10 -7.78 -3.83
C SER A 75 13.79 -8.00 -2.50
N ASP A 76 14.17 -6.92 -1.82
CA ASP A 76 14.81 -6.97 -0.50
C ASP A 76 13.83 -6.51 0.57
N GLN A 77 13.53 -7.36 1.55
CA GLN A 77 12.62 -7.02 2.64
C GLN A 77 13.27 -5.98 3.57
N VAL A 78 12.54 -4.89 3.85
CA VAL A 78 13.00 -3.79 4.71
C VAL A 78 12.22 -3.65 6.01
N ALA A 79 11.03 -4.25 6.08
CA ALA A 79 10.24 -4.30 7.30
C ALA A 79 9.24 -5.46 7.26
N GLU A 80 8.95 -6.03 8.43
CA GLU A 80 7.85 -6.98 8.63
C GLU A 80 6.56 -6.22 8.95
N ILE A 81 5.45 -6.68 8.38
CA ILE A 81 4.10 -6.20 8.70
C ILE A 81 3.20 -7.42 8.77
N ASP A 82 2.70 -7.72 9.96
CA ASP A 82 1.76 -8.83 10.19
C ASP A 82 2.29 -10.18 9.62
N ALA A 83 3.62 -10.37 9.61
CA ALA A 83 4.28 -11.43 8.86
C ALA A 83 3.92 -12.86 9.31
N GLU A 84 3.60 -13.02 10.59
CA GLU A 84 3.22 -14.29 11.20
C GLU A 84 1.73 -14.60 11.07
N ASN A 85 0.96 -13.72 10.44
CA ASN A 85 -0.48 -13.87 10.28
C ASN A 85 -0.83 -14.45 8.91
N PRO A 86 -1.10 -15.77 8.81
CA PRO A 86 -1.30 -16.42 7.52
C PRO A 86 -2.64 -16.07 6.85
N ILE A 87 -3.56 -15.43 7.58
CA ILE A 87 -4.88 -15.10 7.04
C ILE A 87 -4.92 -13.72 6.40
N THR A 88 -3.95 -12.84 6.64
CA THR A 88 -3.98 -11.46 6.12
C THR A 88 -3.17 -11.29 4.84
N ARG A 89 -3.51 -10.22 4.12
CA ARG A 89 -2.75 -9.67 3.00
C ARG A 89 -2.68 -8.16 3.12
N SER A 90 -1.72 -7.55 2.44
CA SER A 90 -1.74 -6.11 2.20
C SER A 90 -2.93 -5.72 1.30
N ASN A 91 -3.41 -4.49 1.44
CA ASN A 91 -4.47 -3.91 0.63
C ASN A 91 -4.11 -2.49 0.17
N ASP A 92 -4.81 -1.45 0.60
CA ASP A 92 -4.50 -0.08 0.18
C ASP A 92 -3.29 0.49 0.94
N GLY A 93 -2.48 1.30 0.26
CA GLY A 93 -1.30 1.91 0.85
C GLY A 93 -0.83 3.13 0.07
N ARG A 94 -0.17 4.06 0.77
CA ARG A 94 0.26 5.33 0.20
C ARG A 94 1.47 5.90 0.93
N ALA A 95 2.40 6.49 0.17
CA ALA A 95 3.45 7.33 0.72
C ALA A 95 2.86 8.59 1.36
N ASP A 96 3.32 8.94 2.56
CA ASP A 96 2.89 10.14 3.28
C ASP A 96 3.80 11.35 2.96
N PRO A 97 3.32 12.59 3.22
CA PRO A 97 4.08 13.81 2.95
C PRO A 97 5.42 13.95 3.72
N TRP A 98 5.65 13.16 4.77
CA TRP A 98 6.89 13.19 5.55
C TRP A 98 7.90 12.14 5.09
N GLY A 99 7.58 11.36 4.05
CA GLY A 99 8.43 10.30 3.52
C GLY A 99 8.24 8.96 4.23
N GLY A 100 7.16 8.78 4.99
CA GLY A 100 6.72 7.48 5.46
C GLY A 100 5.84 6.75 4.44
N PHE A 101 5.47 5.51 4.76
CA PHE A 101 4.56 4.71 3.96
C PHE A 101 3.47 4.11 4.84
N TRP A 102 2.22 4.44 4.54
CA TRP A 102 1.05 3.90 5.21
C TRP A 102 0.54 2.70 4.43
N ILE A 103 0.16 1.64 5.13
CA ILE A 103 -0.29 0.40 4.51
C ILE A 103 -1.33 -0.28 5.37
N GLY A 104 -2.45 -0.61 4.73
CA GLY A 104 -3.52 -1.40 5.31
C GLY A 104 -3.29 -2.89 5.06
N THR A 105 -3.64 -3.72 6.04
CA THR A 105 -3.87 -5.15 5.88
C THR A 105 -5.36 -5.45 5.94
N MET A 106 -5.74 -6.64 5.48
CA MET A 106 -7.05 -7.23 5.65
C MET A 106 -6.97 -8.74 5.57
N GLY A 107 -7.97 -9.44 6.10
CA GLY A 107 -8.11 -10.88 5.89
C GLY A 107 -8.30 -11.23 4.41
N MET A 108 -7.75 -12.36 3.97
CA MET A 108 -7.81 -12.85 2.58
C MET A 108 -9.25 -12.99 2.11
N ASN A 109 -10.16 -13.38 3.00
CA ASN A 109 -11.59 -13.53 2.73
C ASN A 109 -12.42 -12.37 3.32
N ALA A 110 -11.78 -11.24 3.63
CA ALA A 110 -12.38 -10.12 4.35
C ALA A 110 -12.98 -10.52 5.71
N GLU A 111 -12.24 -11.35 6.45
CA GLU A 111 -12.54 -11.72 7.83
C GLU A 111 -12.77 -10.46 8.68
N PRO A 112 -13.88 -10.38 9.45
CA PRO A 112 -14.16 -9.21 10.28
C PRO A 112 -13.01 -8.86 11.21
N ASN A 113 -12.62 -7.58 11.22
CA ASN A 113 -11.62 -7.00 12.11
C ASN A 113 -10.21 -7.66 12.04
N ALA A 114 -9.92 -8.43 10.99
CA ALA A 114 -8.64 -9.14 10.88
C ALA A 114 -7.48 -8.24 10.43
N GLY A 115 -7.78 -7.09 9.85
CA GLY A 115 -6.80 -6.14 9.33
C GLY A 115 -6.46 -5.02 10.29
N ALA A 116 -5.45 -4.25 9.91
CA ALA A 116 -5.01 -3.06 10.61
C ALA A 116 -4.41 -2.06 9.60
N ILE A 117 -4.15 -0.84 10.04
CA ILE A 117 -3.37 0.14 9.28
C ILE A 117 -2.06 0.38 10.02
N TYR A 118 -0.95 0.29 9.29
CA TYR A 118 0.40 0.49 9.76
C TYR A 118 1.04 1.69 9.07
N ARG A 119 2.08 2.24 9.69
CA ARG A 119 3.00 3.19 9.08
C ARG A 119 4.43 2.75 9.27
N TYR A 120 5.17 2.71 8.17
CA TYR A 120 6.62 2.63 8.15
C TYR A 120 7.21 4.04 8.04
N TYR A 121 8.11 4.40 8.95
CA TYR A 121 8.81 5.68 8.92
C TYR A 121 10.21 5.52 9.52
N ARG A 122 11.25 5.77 8.70
CA ARG A 122 12.67 5.73 9.12
C ARG A 122 13.08 4.44 9.83
N GLY A 123 12.66 3.29 9.30
CA GLY A 123 12.99 1.97 9.85
C GLY A 123 12.04 1.47 10.93
N GLU A 124 11.09 2.29 11.38
CA GLU A 124 10.11 1.89 12.38
C GLU A 124 8.75 1.59 11.74
N VAL A 125 8.18 0.43 12.05
CA VAL A 125 6.78 0.11 11.77
C VAL A 125 5.95 0.30 13.03
N ARG A 126 4.85 1.06 12.93
CA ARG A 126 3.84 1.15 13.99
C ARG A 126 2.47 0.81 13.45
N GLN A 127 1.72 0.02 14.21
CA GLN A 127 0.28 -0.10 14.03
C GLN A 127 -0.39 1.19 14.48
N LEU A 128 -1.21 1.77 13.62
CA LEU A 128 -1.94 3.01 13.88
C LEU A 128 -3.40 2.76 14.22
N PHE A 129 -4.03 1.82 13.51
CA PHE A 129 -5.43 1.45 13.70
C PHE A 129 -5.56 -0.06 13.68
N ALA A 130 -6.21 -0.62 14.71
CA ALA A 130 -6.54 -2.04 14.81
C ALA A 130 -7.96 -2.30 14.27
N ASP A 131 -8.34 -3.57 14.22
CA ASP A 131 -9.73 -4.03 14.03
C ASP A 131 -10.39 -3.49 12.75
N ILE A 132 -9.65 -3.46 11.65
CA ILE A 132 -10.15 -3.03 10.33
C ILE A 132 -10.54 -4.26 9.51
N THR A 133 -11.74 -4.28 8.95
CA THR A 133 -12.16 -5.40 8.08
C THR A 133 -11.60 -5.28 6.66
N ILE A 134 -11.76 -4.12 6.01
CA ILE A 134 -11.22 -3.84 4.66
C ILE A 134 -10.64 -2.42 4.62
N SER A 135 -9.34 -2.29 4.83
CA SER A 135 -8.62 -1.01 4.82
C SER A 135 -8.56 -0.40 3.42
N ASN A 136 -9.02 0.84 3.23
CA ASN A 136 -8.99 1.53 1.93
C ASN A 136 -8.93 3.06 2.09
N ALA A 137 -8.92 3.77 0.96
CA ALA A 137 -8.99 5.22 0.81
C ALA A 137 -7.94 6.02 1.58
N ILE A 138 -6.78 5.43 1.86
CA ILE A 138 -5.68 6.10 2.56
C ILE A 138 -5.23 7.28 1.69
N CYS A 139 -5.40 8.50 2.19
CA CYS A 139 -4.96 9.71 1.53
C CYS A 139 -4.69 10.83 2.53
N PHE A 140 -3.96 11.86 2.10
CA PHE A 140 -3.53 12.95 2.95
C PHE A 140 -4.09 14.27 2.46
N ALA A 141 -4.53 15.11 3.38
CA ALA A 141 -4.96 16.47 3.07
C ALA A 141 -3.78 17.26 2.47
N PRO A 142 -4.01 18.15 1.48
CA PRO A 142 -2.94 18.92 0.84
C PRO A 142 -2.12 19.80 1.80
N ASP A 143 -2.72 20.22 2.91
CA ASP A 143 -2.06 21.00 3.96
C ASP A 143 -1.28 20.12 4.97
N GLY A 144 -1.28 18.79 4.78
CA GLY A 144 -0.62 17.83 5.66
C GLY A 144 -1.26 17.70 7.04
N THR A 145 -2.41 18.30 7.30
CA THR A 145 -2.95 18.34 8.67
C THR A 145 -3.72 17.08 9.05
N HIS A 146 -4.19 16.31 8.07
CA HIS A 146 -5.02 15.13 8.27
C HIS A 146 -4.71 14.02 7.28
N THR A 147 -4.91 12.79 7.73
CA THR A 147 -5.14 11.63 6.86
C THR A 147 -6.62 11.31 6.82
N LEU A 148 -7.05 10.69 5.72
CA LEU A 148 -8.36 10.06 5.58
C LEU A 148 -8.14 8.59 5.23
N PHE A 149 -9.03 7.74 5.72
CA PHE A 149 -9.04 6.31 5.41
C PHE A 149 -10.44 5.74 5.63
N THR A 150 -10.66 4.48 5.27
CA THR A 150 -11.90 3.76 5.54
C THR A 150 -11.66 2.32 5.96
N ASP A 151 -12.52 1.81 6.84
CA ASP A 151 -12.95 0.42 6.77
C ASP A 151 -14.16 0.35 5.84
N THR A 152 -13.97 -0.22 4.65
CA THR A 152 -14.99 -0.29 3.60
C THR A 152 -16.31 -0.87 4.11
N LYS A 153 -16.29 -1.80 5.07
CA LYS A 153 -17.51 -2.40 5.64
C LYS A 153 -18.37 -1.41 6.42
N THR A 154 -17.78 -0.36 6.96
CA THR A 154 -18.48 0.68 7.70
C THR A 154 -19.15 1.71 6.80
N ALA A 155 -18.73 1.80 5.53
CA ALA A 155 -19.16 2.82 4.57
C ALA A 155 -19.00 4.27 5.07
N GLN A 156 -17.98 4.52 5.90
CA GLN A 156 -17.63 5.83 6.42
C GLN A 156 -16.24 6.24 5.94
N ILE A 157 -15.94 7.54 5.89
CA ILE A 157 -14.58 8.04 5.74
C ILE A 157 -14.15 8.60 7.09
N MET A 158 -13.09 8.02 7.66
CA MET A 158 -12.47 8.48 8.89
C MET A 158 -11.53 9.62 8.54
N ARG A 159 -11.36 10.54 9.50
CA ARG A 159 -10.40 11.63 9.41
C ARG A 159 -9.59 11.66 10.69
N GLN A 160 -8.27 11.58 10.57
CA GLN A 160 -7.35 11.60 11.70
C GLN A 160 -6.42 12.81 11.57
N LYS A 161 -6.31 13.60 12.65
CA LYS A 161 -5.36 14.71 12.72
C LYS A 161 -3.93 14.19 12.84
N LEU A 162 -3.01 14.82 12.15
CA LEU A 162 -1.59 14.49 12.14
C LEU A 162 -0.75 15.60 12.80
N ALA A 163 0.33 15.21 13.47
CA ALA A 163 1.34 16.14 13.98
C ALA A 163 2.11 16.77 12.81
N GLU A 164 2.27 18.09 12.83
CA GLU A 164 3.00 18.83 11.77
C GLU A 164 4.46 18.37 11.65
N LYS A 165 5.10 18.07 12.78
CA LYS A 165 6.52 17.73 12.86
C LYS A 165 6.88 16.46 12.09
N ASP A 166 6.05 15.43 12.17
CA ASP A 166 6.41 14.07 11.77
C ASP A 166 5.26 13.21 11.26
N GLY A 167 4.05 13.76 11.16
CA GLY A 167 2.91 13.09 10.57
C GLY A 167 2.32 11.95 11.41
N TRP A 168 2.67 11.84 12.70
CA TRP A 168 2.02 10.86 13.57
C TRP A 168 0.58 11.28 13.91
N PRO A 169 -0.36 10.32 14.06
CA PRO A 169 -1.69 10.60 14.59
C PRO A 169 -1.65 11.32 15.94
N VAL A 170 -2.51 12.32 16.12
CA VAL A 170 -2.67 13.05 17.39
C VAL A 170 -4.14 13.17 17.82
N GLY A 171 -4.36 13.14 19.13
CA GLY A 171 -5.69 13.14 19.74
C GLY A 171 -6.31 11.76 19.77
#